data_AF-A0AA87ZC96-F1
#
_entry.id   AF-A0AA87ZC96-F1
#
_cell.length_a   1.000
_cell.length_b   1.000
_cell.length_c   1.000
_cell.angle_alpha   90.00
_cell.angle_beta   90.00
_cell.angle_gamma   90.00
#
_symmetry.space_group_name_H-M   'P 1'
#
loop_
_entity.id
_entity.type
_entity.pdbx_description
1 polymer ?
#
loop_
_entity_poly.entity_id
_entity_poly.type
_entity_poly.pdbx_seq_one_letter_code
_entity_poly.pdbx_strand_id
1 'polypeptide(L)'
;MKNLYIQGYMVGNPVTDPHYDDNFKVPFAYHRCIENINEPQILKPVCKSIFPGNGKMEEINRKSLLENPSDPKWVQPSLCFGGPPPNFPEFGCPGSIKTWTGYSKNLSYETLIESVVSYHQRLSLRGYRTLVYSGDHDMGIPYFGTQAWIKSLNIPIAGQWRPWLVDDEISG
;
A
#
# COMPACT_ATOMS: atom_id res chain seq x y z
N MET A 1 -2.31 -12.72 36.12
CA MET A 1 -1.98 -12.30 34.75
C MET A 1 -3.28 -11.95 34.05
N LYS A 2 -3.36 -10.81 33.34
CA LYS A 2 -4.54 -10.49 32.52
C LYS A 2 -4.47 -11.33 31.24
N ASN A 3 -5.53 -12.05 30.91
CA ASN A 3 -5.62 -12.79 29.65
C ASN A 3 -5.96 -11.81 28.53
N LEU A 4 -5.16 -11.81 27.46
CA LEU A 4 -5.45 -11.05 26.24
C LEU A 4 -6.31 -11.92 25.32
N TYR A 5 -7.49 -11.44 24.94
CA TYR A 5 -8.40 -12.16 24.04
C TYR A 5 -8.26 -11.60 22.61
N ILE A 6 -7.28 -12.13 21.88
CA ILE A 6 -7.01 -11.73 20.49
C ILE A 6 -8.02 -12.42 19.57
N GLN A 7 -8.67 -11.66 18.69
CA GLN A 7 -9.59 -12.20 17.68
C GLN A 7 -8.97 -12.31 16.28
N GLY A 8 -7.88 -11.60 16.05
CA GLY A 8 -7.29 -11.42 14.72
C GLY A 8 -6.31 -10.26 14.67
N TYR A 9 -5.81 -9.98 13.47
CA TYR A 9 -4.89 -8.88 13.21
C TYR A 9 -5.09 -8.32 11.79
N MET A 10 -4.67 -7.07 11.59
CA MET A 10 -4.71 -6.38 10.31
C MET A 10 -3.33 -5.86 9.99
N VAL A 11 -2.91 -5.99 8.73
CA VAL A 11 -1.61 -5.50 8.25
C VAL A 11 -1.77 -4.80 6.90
N GLY A 12 -1.23 -3.59 6.82
CA GLY A 12 -1.22 -2.76 5.61
C GLY A 12 0.17 -2.73 4.99
N ASN A 13 0.27 -3.00 3.70
CA ASN A 13 1.52 -3.00 2.93
C ASN A 13 2.65 -3.77 3.67
N PRO A 14 2.42 -5.05 4.01
CA PRO A 14 3.27 -5.74 4.97
C PRO A 14 4.62 -6.11 4.36
N VAL A 15 5.71 -5.74 5.04
CA VAL A 15 7.03 -6.35 4.84
C VAL A 15 6.99 -7.72 5.50
N THR A 16 7.11 -8.78 4.72
CA THR A 16 6.91 -10.17 5.16
C THR A 16 8.10 -11.08 4.92
N ASP A 17 8.75 -10.96 3.77
CA ASP A 17 9.80 -11.86 3.31
C ASP A 17 10.52 -11.22 2.11
N PRO A 18 11.84 -10.98 2.21
CA PRO A 18 12.62 -10.33 1.15
C PRO A 18 12.48 -11.01 -0.22
N HIS A 19 12.31 -12.34 -0.26
CA HIS A 19 12.12 -13.06 -1.52
C HIS A 19 10.86 -12.60 -2.26
N TYR A 20 9.78 -12.29 -1.56
CA TYR A 20 8.54 -11.82 -2.19
C TYR A 20 8.52 -10.29 -2.28
N ASP A 21 8.98 -9.59 -1.26
CA ASP A 21 8.88 -8.14 -1.20
C ASP A 21 9.86 -7.44 -2.15
N ASP A 22 11.03 -8.02 -2.41
CA ASP A 22 12.03 -7.43 -3.31
C ASP A 22 11.85 -7.89 -4.77
N ASN A 23 11.65 -9.18 -5.00
CA ASN A 23 11.62 -9.72 -6.38
C ASN A 23 10.42 -9.22 -7.21
N PHE A 24 9.35 -8.76 -6.55
CA PHE A 24 8.17 -8.25 -7.25
C PHE A 24 8.20 -6.73 -7.49
N LYS A 25 9.23 -6.01 -7.02
CA LYS A 25 9.39 -4.56 -7.29
C LYS A 25 9.54 -4.26 -8.78
N VAL A 26 10.44 -4.96 -9.47
CA VAL A 26 10.69 -4.75 -10.90
C VAL A 26 9.49 -5.18 -11.76
N PRO A 27 8.91 -6.38 -11.59
CA PRO A 27 7.70 -6.77 -12.31
C PRO A 27 6.53 -5.81 -12.11
N PHE A 28 6.32 -5.33 -10.88
CA PHE A 28 5.28 -4.35 -10.58
C PHE A 28 5.55 -3.02 -11.29
N ALA A 29 6.76 -2.46 -11.14
CA ALA A 29 7.12 -1.20 -11.78
C ALA A 29 7.00 -1.27 -13.31
N TYR A 30 7.43 -2.39 -13.90
CA TYR A 30 7.25 -2.65 -15.33
C TYR A 30 5.77 -2.68 -15.72
N HIS A 31 4.95 -3.46 -15.01
CA HIS A 31 3.52 -3.54 -15.26
C HIS A 31 2.84 -2.17 -15.20
N ARG A 32 3.13 -1.38 -14.15
CA ARG A 32 2.61 -0.01 -14.00
C ARG A 32 3.05 0.93 -15.13
N CYS A 33 4.28 0.78 -15.62
CA CYS A 33 4.79 1.59 -16.73
C CYS A 33 4.04 1.30 -18.04
N ILE A 34 3.67 0.04 -18.28
CA ILE A 34 3.05 -0.39 -19.54
C ILE A 34 1.53 -0.47 -19.51
N GLU A 35 0.87 -0.39 -18.34
CA GLU A 35 -0.56 -0.66 -18.18
C GLU A 35 -1.47 0.22 -19.06
N ASN A 36 -0.98 1.40 -19.47
CA ASN A 36 -1.71 2.35 -20.30
C ASN A 36 -1.07 2.56 -21.70
N ILE A 37 -0.14 1.69 -22.09
CA ILE A 37 0.45 1.70 -23.43
C ILE A 37 -0.48 0.96 -24.38
N ASN A 38 -0.79 1.60 -25.52
CA ASN A 38 -1.45 0.95 -26.63
C ASN A 38 -0.41 0.11 -27.38
N GLU A 39 -0.26 -1.18 -27.03
CA GLU A 39 0.77 -2.04 -27.64
C GLU A 39 0.73 -2.06 -29.18
N PRO A 40 -0.44 -2.15 -29.85
CA PRO A 40 -0.51 -2.04 -31.31
C PRO A 40 -0.03 -0.69 -31.88
N GLN A 41 -0.16 0.40 -31.12
CA GLN A 41 0.15 1.77 -31.55
C GLN A 41 0.73 2.57 -30.38
N ILE A 42 2.00 2.35 -30.03
CA ILE A 42 2.66 2.94 -28.84
C ILE A 42 2.61 4.47 -28.77
N LEU A 43 2.45 5.15 -29.90
CA LEU A 43 2.34 6.60 -30.00
C LEU A 43 0.91 7.10 -29.75
N LYS A 44 -0.07 6.20 -29.64
CA LYS A 44 -1.47 6.55 -29.41
C LYS A 44 -1.90 6.19 -27.99
N PRO A 45 -2.74 7.04 -27.37
CA PRO A 45 -3.33 6.73 -26.07
C PRO A 45 -4.23 5.49 -26.15
N VAL A 46 -4.33 4.74 -25.04
CA VAL A 46 -5.46 3.82 -24.82
C VAL A 46 -6.69 4.68 -24.52
N CYS A 47 -7.60 4.80 -25.49
CA CYS A 47 -8.90 5.43 -25.27
C CYS A 47 -9.91 4.33 -24.94
N LYS A 48 -10.41 4.28 -23.70
CA LYS A 48 -11.64 3.53 -23.41
C LYS A 48 -12.75 4.25 -24.14
N SER A 49 -13.31 3.64 -25.18
CA SER A 49 -14.46 4.19 -25.92
C SER A 49 -15.70 4.18 -25.02
N ILE A 50 -15.81 5.17 -24.14
CA ILE A 50 -17.06 5.61 -23.55
C ILE A 50 -17.25 7.01 -24.13
N PHE A 51 -18.07 7.10 -25.18
CA PHE A 51 -18.61 8.37 -25.63
C PHE A 51 -19.89 8.61 -24.84
N PRO A 52 -19.90 9.41 -23.75
CA PRO A 52 -21.14 10.05 -23.35
C PRO A 52 -21.50 11.01 -24.48
N GLY A 53 -22.68 10.83 -25.07
CA GLY A 53 -23.18 11.68 -26.15
C GLY A 53 -22.99 13.15 -25.79
N ASN A 54 -22.33 13.87 -26.72
CA ASN A 54 -22.09 15.32 -26.78
C ASN A 54 -20.60 15.73 -26.75
N GLY A 55 -19.79 15.14 -27.65
CA GLY A 55 -18.90 15.90 -28.55
C GLY A 55 -17.88 16.89 -27.97
N LYS A 56 -17.55 16.85 -26.68
CA LYS A 56 -16.44 17.62 -26.11
C LYS A 56 -15.40 16.66 -25.57
N MET A 57 -14.24 16.61 -26.23
CA MET A 57 -13.02 16.12 -25.62
C MET A 57 -12.69 17.08 -24.46
N GLU A 58 -12.97 16.67 -23.23
CA GLU A 58 -12.19 17.19 -22.12
C GLU A 58 -10.84 16.47 -22.19
N GLU A 59 -9.78 17.24 -22.48
CA GLU A 59 -8.41 16.82 -22.19
C GLU A 59 -8.36 16.52 -20.69
N ILE A 60 -8.49 15.25 -20.33
CA ILE A 60 -8.07 14.78 -19.02
C ILE A 60 -6.57 15.01 -19.03
N ASN A 61 -6.12 16.10 -18.41
CA ASN A 61 -4.72 16.47 -18.23
C ASN A 61 -3.95 15.22 -17.81
N ARG A 62 -3.29 14.56 -18.76
CA ARG A 62 -2.37 13.48 -18.45
C ARG A 62 -1.27 14.13 -17.64
N LYS A 63 -1.21 13.80 -16.36
CA LYS A 63 -0.05 14.10 -15.52
C LYS A 63 1.19 13.64 -16.29
N SER A 64 2.03 14.59 -16.66
CA SER A 64 3.25 14.30 -17.40
C SER A 64 4.16 13.44 -16.53
N LEU A 65 4.86 12.46 -17.12
CA LEU A 65 5.98 11.76 -16.43
C LEU A 65 7.11 12.73 -16.03
N LEU A 66 7.04 13.97 -16.50
CA LEU A 66 7.93 15.09 -16.16
C LEU A 66 7.34 16.00 -15.07
N GLU A 67 6.24 15.62 -14.38
CA GLU A 67 5.85 16.29 -13.16
C GLU A 67 7.01 16.22 -12.17
N ASN A 68 7.71 17.35 -12.01
CA ASN A 68 8.75 17.50 -11.02
C ASN A 68 8.15 17.17 -9.65
N PRO A 69 8.66 16.16 -8.92
CA PRO A 69 8.23 15.88 -7.55
C PRO A 69 8.47 17.08 -6.61
N SER A 70 9.23 18.06 -7.09
CA SER A 70 9.62 19.30 -6.44
C SER A 70 8.59 20.42 -6.52
N ASP A 71 7.42 20.22 -7.15
CA ASP A 71 6.33 21.19 -6.99
C ASP A 71 5.93 21.23 -5.50
N PRO A 72 6.15 22.36 -4.81
CA PRO A 72 5.97 22.46 -3.35
C PRO A 72 4.52 22.21 -2.90
N LYS A 73 3.55 22.16 -3.83
CA LYS A 73 2.17 21.73 -3.54
C LYS A 73 2.04 20.22 -3.28
N TRP A 74 2.98 19.41 -3.79
CA TRP A 74 3.02 17.95 -3.59
C TRP A 74 3.96 17.52 -2.46
N VAL A 75 4.52 18.49 -1.72
CA VAL A 75 4.95 18.23 -0.34
C VAL A 75 3.68 18.04 0.49
N GLN A 76 3.07 16.85 0.31
CA GLN A 76 2.15 16.14 1.20
C GLN A 76 1.66 16.99 2.38
N PRO A 77 0.72 17.94 2.20
CA PRO A 77 0.03 18.48 3.34
C PRO A 77 -0.93 17.37 3.77
N SER A 78 -0.61 16.69 4.87
CA SER A 78 -1.43 15.70 5.60
C SER A 78 -1.26 14.21 5.33
N LEU A 79 -0.04 13.72 5.11
CA LEU A 79 0.29 12.46 5.78
C LEU A 79 0.58 12.80 7.25
N CYS A 80 0.02 12.04 8.19
CA CYS A 80 0.33 12.10 9.62
C CYS A 80 1.81 11.75 9.96
N PHE A 81 2.75 11.90 9.02
CA PHE A 81 4.19 11.77 9.23
C PHE A 81 4.81 12.93 10.04
N GLY A 82 4.06 14.02 10.27
CA GLY A 82 4.50 15.22 10.98
C GLY A 82 4.36 15.19 12.51
N GLY A 83 3.97 14.05 13.10
CA GLY A 83 3.72 13.97 14.53
C GLY A 83 2.52 14.80 14.99
N PRO A 84 2.23 14.77 16.30
CA PRO A 84 1.13 15.55 16.84
C PRO A 84 1.31 17.07 16.62
N PRO A 85 0.23 17.84 16.38
CA PRO A 85 0.31 19.29 16.31
C PRO A 85 0.97 19.88 17.58
N PRO A 86 1.62 21.06 17.49
CA PRO A 86 2.41 21.66 18.58
C PRO A 86 1.65 21.85 19.91
N ASN A 87 0.31 21.78 19.88
CA ASN A 87 -0.56 21.86 21.05
C ASN A 87 -1.08 20.46 21.45
N PHE A 88 -0.19 19.49 21.67
CA PHE A 88 -0.52 18.13 22.13
C PHE A 88 -0.29 17.88 23.65
N PRO A 89 -0.67 18.77 24.58
CA PRO A 89 -0.44 18.53 26.00
C PRO A 89 -1.36 17.45 26.61
N GLU A 90 -2.21 16.79 25.83
CA GLU A 90 -3.18 15.82 26.37
C GLU A 90 -2.68 14.36 26.36
N PHE A 91 -1.68 14.02 25.53
CA PHE A 91 -1.10 12.68 25.46
C PHE A 91 0.43 12.74 25.32
N GLY A 92 1.13 13.05 26.42
CA GLY A 92 2.59 13.01 26.49
C GLY A 92 3.12 13.29 27.91
N CYS A 93 4.31 12.78 28.24
CA CYS A 93 4.97 13.12 29.49
C CYS A 93 5.32 14.62 29.50
N PRO A 94 4.78 15.44 30.42
CA PRO A 94 5.06 16.87 30.45
C PRO A 94 6.56 17.13 30.63
N GLY A 95 7.18 17.88 29.72
CA GLY A 95 8.51 18.46 29.90
C GLY A 95 9.72 17.64 29.43
N SER A 96 9.56 16.40 28.96
CA SER A 96 10.71 15.55 28.58
C SER A 96 10.99 15.50 27.07
N ILE A 97 9.96 15.67 26.24
CA ILE A 97 10.05 15.55 24.78
C ILE A 97 9.73 16.91 24.16
N LYS A 98 10.72 17.53 23.50
CA LYS A 98 10.60 18.86 22.90
C LYS A 98 10.20 18.83 21.43
N THR A 99 10.53 17.75 20.72
CA THR A 99 10.23 17.55 19.30
C THR A 99 9.85 16.09 19.06
N TRP A 100 8.85 15.87 18.22
CA TRP A 100 8.47 14.53 17.77
C TRP A 100 8.98 14.33 16.34
N THR A 101 9.71 13.24 16.11
CA THR A 101 10.19 12.85 14.78
C THR A 101 9.45 11.61 14.32
N GLY A 102 8.92 11.59 13.10
CA GLY A 102 8.15 10.45 12.58
C GLY A 102 8.93 9.13 12.49
N TYR A 103 10.26 9.18 12.40
CA TYR A 103 11.15 8.02 12.50
C TYR A 103 12.54 8.46 12.97
N SER A 104 13.31 7.54 13.56
CA SER A 104 14.70 7.77 13.94
C SER A 104 15.64 6.90 13.11
N LYS A 105 16.60 7.53 12.43
CA LYS A 105 17.64 6.84 11.66
C LYS A 105 18.73 6.20 12.53
N ASN A 106 18.81 6.60 13.80
CA ASN A 106 19.89 6.20 14.70
C ASN A 106 19.47 5.07 15.66
N LEU A 107 18.39 4.37 15.36
CA LEU A 107 18.00 3.16 16.09
C LEU A 107 18.79 1.98 15.53
N SER A 108 19.77 1.50 16.28
CA SER A 108 20.44 0.24 15.98
C SER A 108 19.52 -0.93 16.34
N TYR A 109 19.16 -1.75 15.37
CA TYR A 109 18.48 -3.02 15.61
C TYR A 109 19.09 -4.09 14.70
N GLU A 110 18.93 -5.35 15.12
CA GLU A 110 19.37 -6.52 14.37
C GLU A 110 18.13 -7.28 13.87
N THR A 111 18.15 -7.68 12.60
CA THR A 111 17.08 -8.48 12.00
C THR A 111 17.29 -9.95 12.37
N LEU A 112 16.53 -10.43 13.36
CA LEU A 112 16.61 -11.83 13.80
C LEU A 112 15.68 -12.76 13.02
N ILE A 113 14.61 -12.22 12.43
CA ILE A 113 13.60 -12.97 11.69
C ILE A 113 13.53 -12.37 10.29
N GLU A 114 13.98 -13.12 9.29
CA GLU A 114 13.98 -12.68 7.89
C GLU A 114 12.60 -12.83 7.24
N SER A 115 11.83 -13.84 7.65
CA SER A 115 10.51 -14.13 7.07
C SER A 115 9.46 -14.39 8.13
N VAL A 116 8.31 -13.73 7.99
CA VAL A 116 7.13 -13.91 8.84
C VAL A 116 6.00 -14.69 8.16
N VAL A 117 6.20 -15.16 6.91
CA VAL A 117 5.18 -15.92 6.15
C VAL A 117 4.69 -17.15 6.94
N SER A 118 5.62 -17.89 7.56
CA SER A 118 5.28 -19.07 8.40
C SER A 118 4.49 -18.71 9.66
N TYR A 119 4.61 -17.48 10.16
CA TYR A 119 3.83 -16.99 11.30
C TYR A 119 2.40 -16.67 10.86
N HIS A 120 2.22 -16.04 9.70
CA HIS A 120 0.89 -15.85 9.11
C HIS A 120 0.15 -17.17 8.91
N GLN A 121 0.85 -18.20 8.40
CA GLN A 121 0.28 -19.55 8.25
C GLN A 121 -0.15 -20.14 9.60
N ARG A 122 0.73 -20.11 10.61
CA ARG A 122 0.45 -20.65 11.95
C ARG A 122 -0.70 -19.92 12.65
N LEU A 123 -0.81 -18.61 12.49
CA LEU A 123 -1.90 -17.82 13.08
C LEU A 123 -3.24 -18.12 12.38
N SER A 124 -3.23 -18.28 11.06
CA SER A 124 -4.41 -18.70 10.29
C SER A 124 -4.90 -20.08 10.73
N LEU A 125 -3.99 -21.05 10.89
CA LEU A 125 -4.32 -22.40 11.39
C LEU A 125 -4.88 -22.42 12.82
N ARG A 126 -4.61 -21.38 13.63
CA ARG A 126 -5.18 -21.21 14.97
C ARG A 126 -6.56 -20.53 14.97
N GLY A 127 -7.07 -20.15 13.80
CA GLY A 127 -8.37 -19.49 13.66
C GLY A 127 -8.35 -17.98 13.89
N TYR A 128 -7.18 -17.34 13.93
CA TYR A 128 -7.09 -15.88 14.00
C TYR A 128 -7.49 -15.30 12.64
N ARG A 129 -8.45 -14.37 12.66
CA ARG A 129 -8.87 -13.65 11.45
C ARG A 129 -7.77 -12.68 11.03
N THR A 130 -7.43 -12.68 9.75
CA THR A 130 -6.42 -11.79 9.20
C THR A 130 -7.01 -10.97 8.06
N LEU A 131 -6.79 -9.66 8.09
CA LEU A 131 -6.97 -8.79 6.92
C LEU A 131 -5.60 -8.28 6.47
N VAL A 132 -5.22 -8.62 5.25
CA VAL A 132 -4.05 -8.05 4.57
C VAL A 132 -4.57 -7.10 3.50
N TYR A 133 -4.10 -5.86 3.52
CA TYR A 133 -4.42 -4.86 2.49
C TYR A 133 -3.14 -4.22 1.97
N SER A 134 -3.13 -3.84 0.70
CA SER A 134 -1.99 -3.16 0.06
C SER A 134 -2.52 -2.04 -0.82
N GLY A 135 -1.95 -0.85 -0.67
CA GLY A 135 -2.16 0.23 -1.64
C GLY A 135 -1.62 -0.18 -3.02
N ASP A 136 -2.42 -0.01 -4.07
CA ASP A 136 -2.11 -0.44 -5.44
C ASP A 136 -1.01 0.41 -6.11
N HIS A 137 -0.66 1.55 -5.53
CA HIS A 137 0.40 2.46 -5.97
C HIS A 137 1.65 2.43 -5.09
N ASP A 138 1.72 1.59 -4.05
CA ASP A 138 2.93 1.46 -3.25
C ASP A 138 4.01 0.69 -4.03
N MET A 139 5.04 1.41 -4.47
CA MET A 139 6.22 0.82 -5.13
C MET A 139 7.24 0.27 -4.12
N GLY A 140 7.16 0.67 -2.86
CA GLY A 140 8.04 0.20 -1.79
C GLY A 140 7.72 -1.24 -1.41
N ILE A 141 6.44 -1.53 -1.18
CA ILE A 141 5.91 -2.88 -0.92
C ILE A 141 4.75 -3.16 -1.90
N PRO A 142 5.05 -3.60 -3.13
CA PRO A 142 4.03 -3.76 -4.16
C PRO A 142 3.08 -4.91 -3.83
N TYR A 143 1.79 -4.71 -4.14
CA TYR A 143 0.77 -5.73 -3.91
C TYR A 143 1.02 -7.04 -4.65
N PHE A 144 1.83 -7.03 -5.72
CA PHE A 144 2.29 -8.24 -6.41
C PHE A 144 3.02 -9.20 -5.45
N GLY A 145 3.95 -8.67 -4.63
CA GLY A 145 4.66 -9.45 -3.63
C GLY A 145 3.71 -9.96 -2.55
N THR A 146 2.79 -9.09 -2.10
CA THR A 146 1.75 -9.46 -1.14
C THR A 146 0.88 -10.63 -1.62
N GLN A 147 0.41 -10.56 -2.87
CA GLN A 147 -0.37 -11.65 -3.47
C GLN A 147 0.45 -12.93 -3.63
N ALA A 148 1.74 -12.82 -3.96
CA ALA A 148 2.60 -13.98 -4.16
C ALA A 148 2.82 -14.78 -2.87
N TRP A 149 3.13 -14.13 -1.75
CA TRP A 149 3.31 -14.86 -0.49
C TRP A 149 1.98 -15.36 0.09
N ILE A 150 0.86 -14.65 -0.12
CA ILE A 150 -0.46 -15.16 0.30
C ILE A 150 -0.79 -16.45 -0.47
N LYS A 151 -0.51 -16.49 -1.78
CA LYS A 151 -0.70 -17.69 -2.60
C LYS A 151 0.17 -18.85 -2.12
N SER A 152 1.38 -18.58 -1.62
CA SER A 152 2.27 -19.64 -1.11
C SER A 152 1.78 -20.30 0.19
N LEU A 153 0.86 -19.67 0.93
CA LEU A 153 0.22 -20.27 2.10
C LEU A 153 -0.69 -21.46 1.75
N ASN A 154 -1.11 -21.57 0.49
CA ASN A 154 -2.01 -22.62 -0.02
C ASN A 154 -3.31 -22.75 0.78
N ILE A 155 -3.93 -21.61 1.12
CA ILE A 155 -5.21 -21.55 1.83
C ILE A 155 -6.37 -21.72 0.83
N PRO A 156 -7.44 -22.46 1.17
CA PRO A 156 -8.61 -22.60 0.30
C PRO A 156 -9.24 -21.26 -0.07
N ILE A 157 -9.53 -21.07 -1.36
CA ILE A 157 -10.22 -19.87 -1.86
C ILE A 157 -11.70 -20.00 -1.52
N ALA A 158 -12.17 -19.18 -0.58
CA ALA A 158 -13.58 -19.15 -0.18
C ALA A 158 -14.50 -18.41 -1.16
N GLY A 159 -13.94 -17.56 -2.02
CA GLY A 159 -14.70 -16.79 -3.01
C GLY A 159 -13.79 -16.12 -4.02
N GLN A 160 -14.34 -15.81 -5.19
CA GLN A 160 -13.61 -15.12 -6.25
C GLN A 160 -13.29 -13.68 -5.86
N TRP A 161 -12.24 -13.14 -6.50
CA TRP A 161 -11.86 -11.73 -6.40
C TRP A 161 -13.04 -10.86 -6.85
N ARG A 162 -13.35 -9.82 -6.09
CA ARG A 162 -14.49 -8.94 -6.35
C ARG A 162 -14.14 -7.51 -5.95
N PRO A 163 -14.66 -6.51 -6.68
CA PRO A 163 -14.50 -5.13 -6.26
C PRO A 163 -15.25 -4.89 -4.93
N TRP A 164 -14.73 -3.97 -4.13
CA TRP A 164 -15.46 -3.40 -3.00
C TRP A 164 -15.74 -1.92 -3.26
N LEU A 165 -16.93 -1.48 -2.83
CA LEU A 165 -17.46 -0.17 -3.14
C LEU A 165 -17.60 0.67 -1.88
N VAL A 166 -17.33 1.97 -2.02
CA VAL A 166 -17.69 3.01 -1.06
C VAL A 166 -18.39 4.09 -1.88
N ASP A 167 -19.59 4.49 -1.45
CA ASP A 167 -20.39 5.54 -2.11
C ASP A 167 -20.55 5.32 -3.64
N ASP A 168 -20.84 4.07 -4.04
CA ASP A 168 -20.99 3.63 -5.44
C ASP A 168 -19.73 3.75 -6.32
N GLU A 169 -18.56 3.98 -5.72
CA GLU A 169 -17.26 4.00 -6.41
C GLU A 169 -16.41 2.78 -6.08
N ILE A 170 -15.67 2.26 -7.07
CA ILE A 170 -14.72 1.16 -6.87
C ILE A 170 -13.56 1.68 -6.01
N SER A 171 -13.49 1.20 -4.78
CA SER A 171 -12.42 1.56 -3.84
C SER A 171 -11.27 0.55 -3.85
N GLY A 172 -11.49 -0.62 -4.45
CA GLY A 172 -10.50 -1.64 -4.79
C GLY A 172 -11.12 -3.01 -4.98
#